data_AF-A0A397BFX6-F1
#
_entry.id   AF-A0A397BFX6-F1
#
_cell.length_a   1.000
_cell.length_b   1.000
_cell.length_c   1.000
_cell.angle_alpha   90.00
_cell.angle_beta   90.00
_cell.angle_gamma   90.00
#
_symmetry.space_group_name_H-M   'P 1'
#
loop_
_entity.id
_entity.type
_entity.pdbx_description
1 polymer ?
#
loop_
_entity_poly.entity_id
_entity_poly.type
_entity_poly.pdbx_seq_one_letter_code
_entity_poly.pdbx_strand_id
1 'polypeptide(L)'
;NVVVTRKPKPVVVRTDGKAKCVNFGCQKEYVVADNDERACPHHVGAPVFRDAGKHWSCCPKIVKYDFDEFLKIPPCVVTAHTDQRV
;
A
#
# COMPACT_ATOMS: atom_id res chain seq x y z
N ASN A 1 21.11 -25.86 13.12
CA ASN A 1 21.11 -24.61 12.33
C ASN A 1 20.25 -24.79 11.09
N VAL A 2 18.98 -24.38 11.14
CA VAL A 2 18.08 -24.47 9.97
C VAL A 2 18.21 -23.18 9.18
N VAL A 3 18.84 -23.26 8.01
CA VAL A 3 18.90 -22.17 7.04
C VAL A 3 17.52 -22.05 6.41
N VAL A 4 16.72 -21.07 6.85
CA VAL A 4 15.42 -20.78 6.25
C VAL A 4 15.66 -20.07 4.92
N THR A 5 15.78 -20.83 3.83
CA THR A 5 15.86 -20.29 2.47
C THR A 5 14.46 -19.81 2.06
N ARG A 6 14.24 -18.50 2.06
CA ARG A 6 13.00 -17.91 1.54
C ARG A 6 12.96 -18.16 0.03
N LYS A 7 12.05 -19.01 -0.45
CA LYS A 7 11.80 -19.20 -1.89
C LYS A 7 11.35 -17.86 -2.48
N PRO A 8 11.90 -17.41 -3.63
CA PRO A 8 11.44 -16.19 -4.28
C PRO A 8 9.97 -16.36 -4.68
N LYS A 9 9.14 -15.37 -4.31
CA LYS A 9 7.73 -15.32 -4.71
C LYS A 9 7.68 -15.26 -6.25
N PRO A 10 6.84 -16.07 -6.93
CA PRO A 10 6.71 -16.00 -8.37
C PRO A 10 6.41 -14.55 -8.78
N VAL A 11 7.30 -13.99 -9.60
CA VAL A 11 7.06 -12.68 -10.22
C VAL A 11 5.83 -12.87 -11.10
N VAL A 12 4.72 -12.24 -10.71
CA VAL A 12 3.45 -12.33 -11.43
C VAL A 12 3.63 -11.57 -12.75
N VAL A 13 4.09 -12.26 -13.78
CA VAL A 13 4.20 -11.71 -15.14
C VAL A 13 2.78 -11.61 -15.69
N ARG A 14 2.21 -10.39 -15.66
CA ARG A 14 0.87 -10.12 -16.21
C ARG A 14 1.00 -9.78 -17.69
N THR A 15 0.39 -10.58 -18.56
CA THR A 15 0.41 -10.41 -20.02
C THR A 15 -0.48 -9.27 -20.53
N ASP A 16 -1.34 -8.74 -19.66
CA ASP A 16 -2.50 -7.94 -20.08
C ASP A 16 -2.28 -6.42 -20.02
N GLY A 17 -1.05 -5.97 -19.70
CA GLY A 17 -0.70 -4.55 -19.57
C GLY A 17 -1.37 -3.83 -18.39
N LYS A 18 -2.17 -4.54 -17.59
CA LYS A 18 -2.84 -4.05 -16.38
C LYS A 18 -2.24 -4.68 -15.13
N ALA A 19 -2.20 -3.91 -14.05
CA ALA A 19 -1.78 -4.39 -12.75
C ALA A 19 -2.67 -3.84 -11.64
N LYS A 20 -2.66 -4.49 -10.48
CA LYS A 20 -3.42 -4.06 -9.30
C LYS A 20 -2.47 -3.41 -8.31
N CYS A 21 -2.75 -2.17 -7.94
CA CYS A 21 -1.95 -1.40 -7.01
C CYS A 21 -1.97 -2.02 -5.60
N VAL A 22 -0.80 -2.17 -5.00
CA VAL A 22 -0.61 -2.70 -3.64
C VAL A 22 -0.24 -1.63 -2.62
N ASN A 23 -0.14 -0.36 -3.03
CA ASN A 23 0.03 0.77 -2.12
C ASN A 23 -1.11 0.85 -1.10
N PHE A 24 -0.80 1.21 0.15
CA PHE A 24 -1.80 1.24 1.21
C PHE A 24 -2.86 2.32 0.95
N GLY A 25 -4.14 1.92 0.97
CA GLY A 25 -5.28 2.79 0.66
C GLY A 25 -5.60 3.00 -0.83
N CYS A 26 -4.86 2.38 -1.77
CA CYS A 26 -5.18 2.49 -3.20
C CYS A 26 -6.02 1.31 -3.74
N GLN A 27 -5.44 0.11 -3.84
CA GLN A 27 -6.08 -1.13 -4.36
C GLN A 27 -6.69 -1.05 -5.76
N LYS A 28 -6.50 0.06 -6.50
CA LYS A 28 -7.01 0.26 -7.86
C LYS A 28 -6.28 -0.61 -8.87
N GLU A 29 -7.01 -1.08 -9.88
CA GLU A 29 -6.39 -1.59 -11.11
C GLU A 29 -5.98 -0.40 -11.99
N TYR A 30 -4.79 -0.50 -12.57
CA TYR A 30 -4.21 0.54 -13.40
C TYR A 30 -3.56 -0.07 -14.64
N VAL A 31 -3.52 0.71 -15.72
CA VAL A 31 -2.77 0.37 -16.93
C VAL A 31 -1.32 0.78 -16.69
N VAL A 32 -0.39 -0.15 -16.87
CA VAL A 32 1.04 0.07 -16.57
C VAL A 32 1.63 1.16 -17.47
N ALA A 33 1.18 1.24 -18.72
CA ALA A 33 1.61 2.26 -19.68
C ALA A 33 1.16 3.69 -19.32
N ASP A 34 0.03 3.83 -18.63
CA ASP A 34 -0.55 5.13 -18.25
C ASP A 34 -0.13 5.57 -16.83
N ASN A 35 0.73 4.79 -16.16
CA ASN A 35 1.13 5.04 -14.78
C ASN A 35 2.16 6.16 -14.68
N ASP A 36 1.84 7.21 -13.92
CA ASP A 36 2.70 8.36 -13.69
C ASP A 36 3.03 8.54 -12.20
N GLU A 37 4.08 9.31 -11.88
CA GLU A 37 4.51 9.58 -10.50
C GLU A 37 3.49 10.34 -9.64
N ARG A 38 2.36 10.75 -10.18
CA ARG A 38 1.28 11.48 -9.49
C ARG A 38 -0.07 10.72 -9.57
N ALA A 39 -0.08 9.48 -10.03
CA ALA A 39 -1.31 8.71 -10.28
C ALA A 39 -1.91 8.09 -9.00
N CYS A 40 -1.07 7.78 -8.00
CA CYS A 40 -1.47 7.00 -6.83
C CYS A 40 -1.35 7.80 -5.52
N PRO A 41 -2.43 8.46 -5.06
CA PRO A 41 -2.49 8.99 -3.70
C PRO A 41 -2.66 7.83 -2.72
N HIS A 42 -1.70 7.66 -1.80
CA HIS A 42 -1.66 6.52 -0.88
C HIS A 42 -0.90 6.83 0.42
N HIS A 43 -0.86 5.85 1.33
CA HIS A 43 0.02 5.85 2.51
C HIS A 43 1.25 4.98 2.26
N VAL A 44 2.46 5.49 2.49
CA VAL A 44 3.69 4.68 2.39
C VAL A 44 3.85 3.71 3.56
N GLY A 45 3.22 4.05 4.69
CA GLY A 45 3.33 3.32 5.94
C GLY A 45 2.28 2.25 6.11
N ALA A 46 2.64 1.18 6.81
CA ALA A 46 1.69 0.15 7.25
C ALA A 46 0.70 0.71 8.29
N PRO A 47 -0.49 0.10 8.44
CA PRO A 47 -1.40 0.42 9.53
C PRO A 47 -0.77 0.05 10.88
N VAL A 48 -0.96 0.87 11.89
CA VAL A 48 -0.49 0.67 13.26
C VAL A 48 -1.70 0.70 14.19
N PHE A 49 -1.87 -0.36 14.97
CA PHE A 49 -2.94 -0.49 15.96
C PHE A 49 -2.33 -0.65 17.34
N ARG A 50 -2.57 0.31 18.24
CA ARG A 50 -2.04 0.35 19.61
C ARG A 50 -3.01 1.08 20.52
N ASP A 51 -3.31 0.50 21.69
CA ASP A 51 -4.14 1.11 22.74
C ASP A 51 -5.49 1.63 22.20
N ALA A 52 -6.19 0.80 21.42
CA ALA A 52 -7.41 1.10 20.66
C ALA A 52 -7.29 2.17 19.54
N GLY A 53 -6.20 2.94 19.53
CA GLY A 53 -5.83 3.88 18.48
C GLY A 53 -5.35 3.18 17.21
N LYS A 54 -5.71 3.77 16.07
CA LYS A 54 -5.41 3.30 14.72
C LYS A 54 -4.85 4.45 13.91
N HIS A 55 -3.69 4.27 13.32
CA HIS A 55 -3.07 5.28 12.47
C HIS A 55 -2.20 4.62 11.39
N TRP A 56 -1.76 5.39 10.41
CA TRP A 56 -0.75 4.94 9.46
C TRP A 56 0.65 5.24 10.03
N SER A 57 1.64 4.36 9.83
CA SER A 57 2.98 4.60 10.37
C SER A 57 3.66 5.84 9.77
N CYS A 58 3.26 6.25 8.57
CA CYS A 58 3.65 7.50 7.93
C CYS A 58 2.90 8.73 8.46
N CYS A 59 1.80 8.55 9.21
CA CYS A 59 0.94 9.62 9.75
C CYS A 59 0.68 9.43 11.25
N PRO A 60 1.72 9.37 12.12
CA PRO A 60 1.56 9.01 13.53
C PRO A 60 0.75 10.02 14.35
N LYS A 61 0.61 11.26 13.86
CA LYS A 61 -0.16 12.32 14.53
C LYS A 61 -1.68 12.19 14.31
N ILE A 62 -2.13 11.39 13.34
CA ILE A 62 -3.54 11.22 13.00
C ILE A 62 -4.01 9.87 13.52
N VAL A 63 -4.44 9.85 14.78
CA VAL A 63 -4.94 8.64 15.44
C VAL A 63 -6.46 8.65 15.44
N LYS A 64 -7.06 7.54 15.02
CA LYS A 64 -8.50 7.30 15.03
C LYS A 64 -8.82 6.13 15.95
N TYR A 65 -9.87 6.26 16.74
CA TYR A 65 -10.31 5.19 17.64
C TYR A 65 -11.35 4.29 16.99
N ASP A 66 -12.08 4.82 16.01
CA ASP A 66 -12.97 4.05 15.15
C ASP A 66 -12.27 3.52 13.88
N PHE A 67 -12.68 2.34 13.40
CA PHE A 67 -12.07 1.71 12.24
C PHE A 67 -12.47 2.38 10.92
N ASP A 68 -13.72 2.79 10.77
CA ASP A 68 -14.20 3.46 9.56
C ASP A 68 -13.59 4.85 9.42
N GLU A 69 -13.38 5.55 10.54
CA GLU A 69 -12.63 6.81 10.55
C GLU A 69 -11.16 6.62 10.17
N PHE A 70 -10.53 5.52 10.60
CA PHE A 70 -9.16 5.18 10.23
C PHE A 70 -9.03 4.98 8.70
N LEU A 71 -9.98 4.28 8.07
CA LEU A 71 -9.99 4.07 6.62
C LEU A 71 -10.17 5.38 5.83
N LYS A 72 -10.79 6.40 6.44
CA LYS A 72 -11.01 7.73 5.84
C LYS A 72 -9.82 8.67 6.01
N ILE A 73 -8.74 8.28 6.70
CA ILE A 73 -7.55 9.13 6.84
C ILE A 73 -6.99 9.44 5.44
N PRO A 74 -6.90 10.72 5.04
CA PRO A 74 -6.47 11.08 3.70
C PRO A 74 -5.04 10.58 3.43
N PRO A 75 -4.74 10.14 2.20
CA PRO A 75 -3.40 9.73 1.81
C PRO A 75 -2.40 10.86 2.03
N CYS A 76 -1.18 10.50 2.43
CA CYS A 76 -0.14 11.48 2.77
C CYS A 76 0.90 11.69 1.66
N VAL A 77 0.92 10.84 0.64
CA VAL A 77 1.82 10.96 -0.50
C VAL A 77 1.09 10.67 -1.80
N VAL A 78 1.69 11.10 -2.90
CA VAL A 78 1.28 10.73 -4.25
C VAL A 78 2.51 10.23 -4.98
N THR A 79 2.47 9.00 -5.49
CA THR A 79 3.53 8.40 -6.32
C THR A 79 2.91 7.63 -7.47
N ALA A 80 3.72 6.91 -8.25
CA ALA A 80 3.24 5.89 -9.18
C ALA A 80 2.55 4.73 -8.44
N HIS A 81 1.59 4.11 -9.12
CA HIS A 81 1.06 2.82 -8.70
C HIS A 81 2.16 1.76 -8.75
N THR A 82 2.15 0.82 -7.81
CA THR A 82 3.01 -0.36 -7.84
C THR A 82 2.19 -1.60 -7.54
N ASP A 83 2.51 -2.70 -8.20
CA ASP A 83 1.96 -4.03 -7.93
C ASP A 83 2.93 -4.91 -7.12
N GLN A 84 4.13 -4.39 -6.86
CA GLN A 84 5.17 -5.03 -6.06
C GLN A 84 5.06 -4.55 -4.62
N ARG A 85 4.81 -5.50 -3.72
CA ARG A 85 4.85 -5.25 -2.27
C ARG A 85 6.31 -5.41 -1.84
N VAL A 86 7.03 -4.29 -1.86
CA VAL A 86 8.40 -4.19 -1.31
C VAL A 86 8.39 -4.29 0.21
#